data_AF-A0A820DQD1-F1
#
_entry.id   AF-A0A820DQD1-F1
#
_cell.length_a   1.000
_cell.length_b   1.000
_cell.length_c   1.000
_cell.angle_alpha   90.00
_cell.angle_beta   90.00
_cell.angle_gamma   90.00
#
_symmetry.space_group_name_H-M   'P 1'
#
loop_
_entity.id
_entity.type
_entity.pdbx_description
1 polymer ?
#
loop_
_entity_poly.entity_id
_entity_poly.type
_entity_poly.pdbx_seq_one_letter_code
_entity_poly.pdbx_strand_id
1 'polypeptide(L)'
;MKHELCEVLYRRKQQVVIFEFNSERHRGNLEDAILEAVFNTTNFSGDHLDEQQCRVSQLKLAMSWQKFGYAQKHILNDTTISKWTEDNLCQALADGLERDSIDFLELLIEYGASLEKLTVNNLEQLYASCDIDNGLPLKNKSNEALATRNAYYSCYFLDQSHSNPITSDKNKPLGQNAVREFFLWAIFVDRFELAKYLCSKTWNQSVAPLIAAKIYRLASTIARHSESKARYKNNALQFEIYAKSIIDRCFDSDEYFALDLLKQPAVAFHNIVPLYLAEQTKCRAFLASKCVQKYLEQKWLILFLRINRI
;
A
#
# COMPACT_ATOMS: atom_id res chain seq x y z
N MET A 1 28.55 -9.01 -48.37
CA MET A 1 28.14 -7.89 -47.48
C MET A 1 26.62 -7.62 -47.45
N LYS A 2 25.96 -6.97 -48.43
CA LYS A 2 24.49 -6.68 -48.32
C LYS A 2 23.62 -7.94 -48.17
N HIS A 3 23.96 -9.01 -48.89
CA HIS A 3 23.20 -10.27 -48.87
C HIS A 3 23.32 -11.04 -47.54
N GLU A 4 24.51 -11.01 -46.91
CA GLU A 4 24.75 -11.65 -45.60
C GLU A 4 24.07 -10.89 -44.46
N LEU A 5 24.07 -9.55 -44.53
CA LEU A 5 23.34 -8.70 -43.57
C LEU A 5 21.83 -8.97 -43.62
N CYS A 6 21.24 -9.08 -44.82
CA CYS A 6 19.84 -9.44 -44.96
C CYS A 6 19.55 -10.86 -44.43
N GLU A 7 20.42 -11.84 -44.67
CA GLU A 7 20.29 -13.20 -44.11
C GLU A 7 20.28 -13.20 -42.58
N VAL A 8 21.21 -12.46 -41.95
CA VAL A 8 21.31 -12.36 -40.49
C VAL A 8 20.11 -11.61 -39.91
N LEU A 9 19.67 -10.53 -40.55
CA LEU A 9 18.48 -9.77 -40.15
C LEU A 9 17.20 -10.60 -40.30
N TYR A 10 17.11 -11.44 -41.33
CA TYR A 10 15.97 -12.33 -41.53
C TYR A 10 15.95 -13.46 -40.49
N ARG A 11 17.12 -14.03 -40.14
CA ARG A 11 17.26 -15.00 -39.05
C ARG A 11 16.92 -14.41 -37.68
N ARG A 12 17.13 -13.12 -37.46
CA ARG A 12 16.84 -12.39 -36.21
C ARG A 12 15.70 -11.38 -36.36
N LYS A 13 14.75 -11.65 -37.28
CA LYS A 13 13.59 -10.80 -37.56
C LYS A 13 12.84 -10.34 -36.29
N GLN A 14 12.80 -11.18 -35.27
CA GLN A 14 12.07 -10.92 -34.02
C GLN A 14 12.84 -10.05 -33.01
N GLN A 15 14.13 -9.78 -33.27
CA GLN A 15 14.95 -8.82 -32.52
C GLN A 15 15.03 -7.45 -33.20
N VAL A 16 14.39 -7.31 -34.37
CA VAL A 16 14.39 -6.10 -35.18
C VAL A 16 12.99 -5.51 -35.14
N VAL A 17 12.86 -4.33 -34.56
CA VAL A 17 11.63 -3.54 -34.61
C VAL A 17 11.82 -2.37 -35.56
N ILE A 18 10.91 -2.25 -36.52
CA ILE A 18 10.89 -1.17 -37.49
C ILE A 18 9.95 -0.10 -36.96
N PHE A 19 10.51 1.06 -36.61
CA PHE A 19 9.74 2.21 -36.16
C PHE A 19 9.51 3.18 -37.32
N GLU A 20 8.24 3.36 -37.70
CA GLU A 20 7.84 4.36 -38.68
C GLU A 20 7.33 5.64 -37.99
N PHE A 21 8.15 6.69 -38.05
CA PHE A 21 7.95 7.97 -37.36
C PHE A 21 6.62 8.68 -37.70
N ASN A 22 6.04 8.41 -38.87
CA ASN A 22 4.84 9.11 -39.38
C ASN A 22 3.54 8.27 -39.36
N SER A 23 3.57 7.06 -38.80
CA SER A 23 2.40 6.17 -38.80
C SER A 23 1.40 6.51 -37.69
N GLU A 24 0.09 6.37 -37.96
CA GLU A 24 -0.96 6.58 -36.96
C GLU A 24 -0.89 5.59 -35.78
N ARG A 25 -0.22 4.45 -35.96
CA ARG A 25 0.05 3.46 -34.90
C ARG A 25 1.06 3.96 -33.85
N HIS A 26 1.88 4.95 -34.20
CA HIS A 26 2.95 5.50 -33.35
C HIS A 26 2.79 7.00 -33.10
N ARG A 27 1.57 7.55 -33.24
CA ARG A 27 1.28 8.98 -33.03
C ARG A 27 1.52 9.51 -31.61
N GLY A 28 2.03 8.69 -30.70
CA GLY A 28 2.57 9.14 -29.43
C GLY A 28 3.66 8.17 -28.97
N ASN A 29 4.87 8.69 -28.81
CA ASN A 29 5.96 8.14 -28.01
C ASN A 29 6.81 7.02 -28.66
N LEU A 30 7.99 7.43 -29.15
CA LEU A 30 9.17 6.59 -29.40
C LEU A 30 9.40 5.55 -28.30
N GLU A 31 9.10 5.92 -27.04
CA GLU A 31 9.20 5.05 -25.88
C GLU A 31 8.36 3.78 -26.01
N ASP A 32 7.13 3.86 -26.53
CA ASP A 32 6.24 2.68 -26.66
C ASP A 32 6.77 1.70 -27.71
N ALA A 33 7.44 2.19 -28.76
CA ALA A 33 8.10 1.36 -29.75
C ALA A 33 9.40 0.74 -29.22
N ILE A 34 10.16 1.46 -28.39
CA ILE A 34 11.34 0.92 -27.69
C ILE A 34 10.89 -0.17 -26.71
N LEU A 35 9.82 0.08 -25.96
CA LEU A 35 9.21 -0.90 -25.06
C LEU A 35 8.81 -2.14 -25.85
N GLU A 36 8.03 -2.00 -26.91
CA GLU A 36 7.63 -3.11 -27.78
C GLU A 36 8.84 -3.90 -28.31
N ALA A 37 9.94 -3.23 -28.67
CA ALA A 37 11.18 -3.90 -29.06
C ALA A 37 11.83 -4.71 -27.93
N VAL A 38 11.92 -4.14 -26.73
CA VAL A 38 12.49 -4.82 -25.56
C VAL A 38 11.59 -5.98 -25.10
N PHE A 39 10.28 -5.81 -25.15
CA PHE A 39 9.34 -6.86 -24.76
C PHE A 39 9.28 -7.98 -25.80
N ASN A 40 9.37 -7.68 -27.10
CA ASN A 40 9.42 -8.70 -28.15
C ASN A 40 10.73 -9.51 -28.11
N THR A 41 11.86 -8.88 -27.80
CA THR A 41 13.14 -9.59 -27.64
C THR A 41 13.15 -10.52 -26.42
N THR A 42 12.46 -10.17 -25.34
CA THR A 42 12.40 -10.97 -24.10
C THR A 42 11.42 -12.15 -24.16
N ASN A 43 10.48 -12.18 -25.11
CA ASN A 43 9.55 -13.30 -25.30
C ASN A 43 10.18 -14.58 -25.88
N PHE A 44 11.45 -14.54 -26.32
CA PHE A 44 12.05 -15.57 -27.17
C PHE A 44 13.17 -16.40 -26.54
N SER A 45 13.41 -16.30 -25.24
CA SER A 45 14.26 -17.27 -24.52
C SER A 45 13.56 -18.63 -24.44
N GLY A 46 13.71 -19.38 -25.53
CA GLY A 46 13.46 -20.79 -25.88
C GLY A 46 12.80 -21.85 -24.97
N ASP A 47 12.61 -21.67 -23.66
CA ASP A 47 12.08 -22.72 -22.79
C ASP A 47 10.76 -22.32 -22.11
N HIS A 48 9.80 -23.25 -21.98
CA HIS A 48 8.48 -22.95 -21.38
C HIS A 48 8.54 -22.50 -19.91
N LEU A 49 9.57 -22.91 -19.17
CA LEU A 49 9.85 -22.41 -17.81
C LEU A 49 10.43 -20.98 -17.84
N ASP A 50 11.18 -20.65 -18.89
CA ASP A 50 11.68 -19.30 -19.13
C ASP A 50 10.56 -18.35 -19.57
N GLU A 51 9.51 -18.83 -20.25
CA GLU A 51 8.40 -17.95 -20.68
C GLU A 51 7.64 -17.30 -19.51
N GLN A 52 7.35 -18.04 -18.44
CA GLN A 52 6.69 -17.47 -17.26
C GLN A 52 7.62 -16.50 -16.52
N GLN A 53 8.89 -16.89 -16.37
CA GLN A 53 9.90 -16.04 -15.73
C GLN A 53 10.18 -14.76 -16.55
N CYS A 54 10.13 -14.85 -17.87
CA CYS A 54 10.22 -13.71 -18.79
C CYS A 54 9.04 -12.77 -18.60
N ARG A 55 7.80 -13.26 -18.53
CA ARG A 55 6.63 -12.40 -18.26
C ARG A 55 6.72 -11.69 -16.92
N VAL A 56 7.20 -12.37 -15.87
CA VAL A 56 7.44 -11.74 -14.56
C VAL A 56 8.54 -10.66 -14.66
N SER A 57 9.63 -10.94 -15.37
CA SER A 57 10.73 -9.99 -15.58
C SER A 57 10.29 -8.78 -16.42
N GLN A 58 9.43 -9.00 -17.41
CA GLN A 58 8.81 -7.95 -18.21
C GLN A 58 7.90 -7.07 -17.35
N LEU A 59 7.09 -7.67 -16.49
CA LEU A 59 6.24 -6.93 -15.57
C LEU A 59 7.08 -6.11 -14.59
N LYS A 60 8.15 -6.68 -14.03
CA LYS A 60 9.12 -5.96 -13.19
C LYS A 60 9.75 -4.77 -13.92
N LEU A 61 10.11 -4.95 -15.19
CA LEU A 61 10.65 -3.88 -16.02
C LEU A 61 9.59 -2.78 -16.27
N ALA A 62 8.37 -3.16 -16.62
CA ALA A 62 7.26 -2.23 -16.82
C ALA A 62 6.93 -1.43 -15.55
N MET A 63 6.96 -2.08 -14.39
CA MET A 63 6.82 -1.43 -13.08
C MET A 63 7.99 -0.48 -12.80
N SER A 64 9.23 -0.89 -13.12
CA SER A 64 10.40 -0.02 -12.94
C SER A 64 10.35 1.24 -13.81
N TRP A 65 9.67 1.16 -14.95
CA TRP A 65 9.50 2.26 -15.90
C TRP A 65 8.17 3.00 -15.74
N GLN A 66 7.34 2.63 -14.75
CA GLN A 66 6.01 3.21 -14.48
C GLN A 66 5.10 3.22 -15.73
N LYS A 67 5.21 2.19 -16.57
CA LYS A 67 4.46 2.07 -17.83
C LYS A 67 3.19 1.24 -17.65
N PHE A 68 2.25 1.78 -16.87
CA PHE A 68 0.98 1.10 -16.54
C PHE A 68 0.18 0.70 -17.79
N GLY A 69 -0.09 1.64 -18.69
CA GLY A 69 -0.91 1.39 -19.89
C GLY A 69 -0.32 0.33 -20.81
N TYR A 70 1.02 0.24 -20.88
CA TYR A 70 1.68 -0.84 -21.62
C TYR A 70 1.47 -2.19 -20.93
N ALA A 71 1.70 -2.26 -19.62
CA ALA A 71 1.56 -3.50 -18.86
C ALA A 71 0.13 -4.05 -18.91
N GLN A 72 -0.89 -3.19 -18.77
CA GLN A 72 -2.29 -3.59 -18.88
C GLN A 72 -2.63 -4.13 -20.27
N LYS A 73 -2.13 -3.50 -21.33
CA LYS A 73 -2.47 -3.89 -22.70
C LYS A 73 -1.73 -5.14 -23.17
N HIS A 74 -0.45 -5.28 -22.81
CA HIS A 74 0.44 -6.28 -23.38
C HIS A 74 0.81 -7.43 -22.45
N ILE A 75 0.86 -7.20 -21.12
CA ILE A 75 1.35 -8.19 -20.15
C ILE A 75 0.18 -8.83 -19.39
N LEU A 76 -0.76 -8.02 -18.93
CA LEU A 76 -1.92 -8.41 -18.12
C LEU A 76 -3.21 -8.19 -18.92
N ASN A 77 -3.39 -9.01 -19.95
CA ASN A 77 -4.60 -9.02 -20.78
C ASN A 77 -5.46 -10.28 -20.51
N ASP A 78 -6.74 -10.21 -20.86
CA ASP A 78 -7.73 -11.29 -20.60
C ASP A 78 -7.32 -12.65 -21.14
N THR A 79 -6.56 -12.68 -22.24
CA THR A 79 -6.06 -13.91 -22.86
C THR A 79 -4.87 -14.53 -22.12
N THR A 80 -4.14 -13.75 -21.33
CA THR A 80 -2.90 -14.16 -20.66
C THR A 80 -3.13 -14.51 -19.19
N ILE A 81 -4.27 -14.14 -18.59
CA ILE A 81 -4.63 -14.48 -17.20
C ILE A 81 -4.50 -15.99 -16.93
N SER A 82 -4.89 -16.84 -17.89
CA SER A 82 -4.79 -18.31 -17.76
C SER A 82 -3.35 -18.83 -17.62
N LYS A 83 -2.35 -18.02 -17.99
CA LYS A 83 -0.92 -18.38 -17.91
C LYS A 83 -0.25 -17.90 -16.62
N TRP A 84 -0.91 -17.06 -15.82
CA TRP A 84 -0.39 -16.57 -14.56
C TRP A 84 -0.72 -17.57 -13.46
N THR A 85 0.30 -18.05 -12.76
CA THR A 85 0.11 -18.74 -11.49
C THR A 85 -0.12 -17.71 -10.39
N GLU A 86 -0.85 -18.13 -9.37
CA GLU A 86 -1.13 -17.27 -8.23
C GLU A 86 0.15 -16.81 -7.49
N ASP A 87 1.16 -17.68 -7.44
CA ASP A 87 2.46 -17.35 -6.82
C ASP A 87 3.20 -16.24 -7.58
N ASN A 88 3.15 -16.25 -8.92
CA ASN A 88 3.78 -15.22 -9.74
C ASN A 88 3.07 -13.87 -9.58
N LEU A 89 1.75 -13.87 -9.42
CA LEU A 89 0.97 -12.66 -9.12
C LEU A 89 1.29 -12.13 -7.71
N CYS A 90 1.47 -13.02 -6.73
CA CYS A 90 1.88 -12.60 -5.38
C CYS A 90 3.30 -11.99 -5.37
N GLN A 91 4.24 -12.55 -6.14
CA GLN A 91 5.57 -11.96 -6.29
C GLN A 91 5.50 -10.59 -6.96
N ALA A 92 4.75 -10.47 -8.07
CA ALA A 92 4.53 -9.20 -8.74
C ALA A 92 3.86 -8.16 -7.84
N LEU A 93 2.95 -8.59 -6.96
CA LEU A 93 2.31 -7.72 -5.96
C LEU A 93 3.33 -7.22 -4.94
N ALA A 94 4.26 -8.07 -4.49
CA ALA A 94 5.34 -7.67 -3.60
C ALA A 94 6.29 -6.67 -4.29
N ASP A 95 6.64 -6.89 -5.56
CA ASP A 95 7.47 -5.97 -6.35
C ASP A 95 6.77 -4.61 -6.56
N GLY A 96 5.46 -4.63 -6.81
CA GLY A 96 4.65 -3.41 -6.94
C GLY A 96 4.56 -2.62 -5.64
N LEU A 97 4.47 -3.32 -4.50
CA LEU A 97 4.53 -2.69 -3.18
C LEU A 97 5.88 -2.04 -2.96
N GLU A 98 6.98 -2.73 -3.27
CA GLU A 98 8.35 -2.19 -3.16
C GLU A 98 8.55 -0.92 -4.00
N ARG A 99 7.90 -0.81 -5.17
CA ARG A 99 8.05 0.31 -6.11
C ARG A 99 7.07 1.47 -5.93
N ASP A 100 6.19 1.40 -4.92
CA ASP A 100 5.20 2.46 -4.64
C ASP A 100 4.23 2.71 -5.80
N SER A 101 3.94 1.68 -6.61
CA SER A 101 3.15 1.81 -7.84
C SER A 101 1.69 1.40 -7.61
N ILE A 102 0.84 2.35 -7.20
CA ILE A 102 -0.56 2.08 -6.82
C ILE A 102 -1.38 1.54 -8.01
N ASP A 103 -1.24 2.12 -9.20
CA ASP A 103 -2.00 1.71 -10.38
C ASP A 103 -1.79 0.21 -10.70
N PHE A 104 -0.55 -0.26 -10.61
CA PHE A 104 -0.20 -1.66 -10.80
C PHE A 104 -0.76 -2.55 -9.69
N LEU A 105 -0.81 -2.08 -8.44
CA LEU A 105 -1.41 -2.83 -7.34
C LEU A 105 -2.91 -2.99 -7.52
N GLU A 106 -3.61 -1.95 -7.96
CA GLU A 106 -5.04 -2.01 -8.28
C GLU A 106 -5.31 -3.06 -9.36
N LEU A 107 -4.56 -2.97 -10.46
CA LEU A 107 -4.69 -3.90 -11.57
C LEU A 107 -4.37 -5.36 -11.17
N LEU A 108 -3.32 -5.59 -10.37
CA LEU A 108 -3.00 -6.94 -9.91
C LEU A 108 -4.10 -7.52 -9.01
N ILE A 109 -4.70 -6.68 -8.15
CA ILE A 109 -5.80 -7.10 -7.29
C ILE A 109 -7.05 -7.39 -8.13
N GLU A 110 -7.35 -6.61 -9.17
CA GLU A 110 -8.44 -6.87 -10.12
C GLU A 110 -8.27 -8.21 -10.83
N TYR A 111 -7.04 -8.58 -11.20
CA TYR A 111 -6.73 -9.87 -11.82
C TYR A 111 -6.61 -11.04 -10.83
N GLY A 112 -6.94 -10.82 -9.54
CA GLY A 112 -7.08 -11.89 -8.54
C GLY A 112 -5.90 -12.06 -7.59
N ALA A 113 -4.92 -11.15 -7.57
CA ALA A 113 -3.86 -11.18 -6.56
C ALA A 113 -4.42 -10.83 -5.18
N SER A 114 -4.20 -11.71 -4.19
CA SER A 114 -4.60 -11.47 -2.81
C SER A 114 -3.42 -11.04 -1.93
N LEU A 115 -3.55 -9.87 -1.28
CA LEU A 115 -2.60 -9.41 -0.27
C LEU A 115 -2.45 -10.39 0.89
N GLU A 116 -3.49 -11.16 1.22
CA GLU A 116 -3.51 -12.10 2.34
C GLU A 116 -2.55 -13.28 2.17
N LYS A 117 -2.20 -13.62 0.93
CA LYS A 117 -1.30 -14.72 0.58
C LYS A 117 0.17 -14.34 0.66
N LEU A 118 0.49 -13.05 0.79
CA LEU A 118 1.86 -12.61 0.99
C LEU A 118 2.41 -13.15 2.31
N THR A 119 3.67 -13.58 2.28
CA THR A 119 4.32 -14.23 3.41
C THR A 119 5.07 -13.23 4.30
N VAL A 120 5.44 -13.70 5.48
CA VAL A 120 6.34 -13.01 6.40
C VAL A 120 7.64 -12.59 5.73
N ASN A 121 8.23 -13.46 4.91
CA ASN A 121 9.48 -13.19 4.21
C ASN A 121 9.37 -11.95 3.31
N ASN A 122 8.24 -11.78 2.61
CA ASN A 122 8.03 -10.63 1.74
C ASN A 122 7.98 -9.34 2.57
N LEU A 123 7.33 -9.37 3.73
CA LEU A 123 7.32 -8.22 4.65
C LEU A 123 8.73 -7.91 5.19
N GLU A 124 9.49 -8.93 5.59
CA GLU A 124 10.89 -8.76 6.03
C GLU A 124 11.75 -8.13 4.93
N GLN A 125 11.63 -8.60 3.70
CA GLN A 125 12.34 -8.04 2.54
C GLN A 125 11.96 -6.58 2.31
N LEU A 126 10.68 -6.24 2.41
CA LEU A 126 10.22 -4.86 2.29
C LEU A 126 10.79 -3.97 3.41
N TYR A 127 10.80 -4.40 4.66
CA TYR A 127 11.45 -3.64 5.74
C TYR A 127 12.98 -3.55 5.59
N ALA A 128 13.64 -4.56 5.02
CA ALA A 128 15.09 -4.58 4.77
C ALA A 128 15.50 -3.69 3.58
N SER A 129 14.67 -3.62 2.54
CA SER A 129 14.91 -2.81 1.32
C SER A 129 14.74 -1.30 1.54
N CYS A 130 14.17 -0.89 2.67
CA CYS A 130 13.88 0.52 2.92
C CYS A 130 15.11 1.29 3.36
N ASP A 131 15.43 2.36 2.63
CA ASP A 131 16.44 3.32 3.04
C ASP A 131 16.07 3.93 4.39
N ILE A 132 16.90 3.62 5.38
CA ILE A 132 16.72 3.96 6.79
C ILE A 132 16.68 5.49 7.00
N ASP A 133 17.12 6.28 6.02
CA ASP A 133 17.14 7.75 6.06
C ASP A 133 15.84 8.41 5.56
N ASN A 134 15.06 7.72 4.73
CA ASN A 134 13.80 8.25 4.18
C ASN A 134 12.58 7.93 5.07
N GLY A 135 12.70 6.96 5.97
CA GLY A 135 11.62 6.55 6.88
C GLY A 135 11.39 7.45 8.09
N LEU A 136 10.37 7.11 8.88
CA LEU A 136 10.05 7.81 10.12
C LEU A 136 11.21 7.70 11.13
N PRO A 137 11.43 8.73 11.97
CA PRO A 137 12.51 8.72 12.93
C PRO A 137 12.33 7.59 13.97
N LEU A 138 13.38 6.79 14.14
CA LEU A 138 13.49 5.70 15.12
C LEU A 138 14.49 6.06 16.21
N LYS A 139 14.19 5.70 17.46
CA LYS A 139 15.11 5.90 18.60
C LYS A 139 16.28 4.93 18.57
N ASN A 140 16.04 3.67 18.19
CA ASN A 140 17.06 2.62 18.01
C ASN A 140 16.86 1.99 16.63
N LYS A 141 17.72 2.36 15.67
CA LYS A 141 17.73 1.75 14.33
C LYS A 141 18.57 0.46 14.40
N SER A 142 17.93 -0.70 14.26
CA SER A 142 18.61 -1.96 13.98
C SER A 142 18.69 -2.19 12.47
N ASN A 143 19.68 -2.95 12.00
CA ASN A 143 19.75 -3.34 10.58
C ASN A 143 18.84 -4.54 10.26
N GLU A 144 18.26 -5.18 11.28
CA GLU A 144 17.37 -6.31 11.12
C GLU A 144 15.92 -5.85 10.92
N ALA A 145 15.30 -6.26 9.81
CA ALA A 145 13.94 -5.88 9.43
C ALA A 145 12.89 -6.07 10.54
N LEU A 146 12.90 -7.23 11.22
CA LEU A 146 11.97 -7.53 12.31
C LEU A 146 12.23 -6.70 13.55
N ALA A 147 13.50 -6.45 13.89
CA ALA A 147 13.86 -5.61 15.02
C ALA A 147 13.49 -4.15 14.75
N THR A 148 13.62 -3.69 13.51
CA THR A 148 13.20 -2.35 13.06
C THR A 148 11.68 -2.22 13.12
N ARG A 149 10.93 -3.23 12.65
CA ARG A 149 9.48 -3.31 12.80
C ARG A 149 9.08 -3.25 14.28
N ASN A 150 9.68 -4.08 15.13
CA ASN A 150 9.39 -4.10 16.57
C ASN A 150 9.75 -2.77 17.25
N ALA A 151 10.85 -2.14 16.84
CA ALA A 151 11.24 -0.82 17.31
C ALA A 151 10.21 0.24 16.91
N TYR A 152 9.65 0.17 15.69
CA TYR A 152 8.53 1.02 15.28
C TYR A 152 7.30 0.78 16.18
N TYR A 153 6.84 -0.46 16.35
CA TYR A 153 5.67 -0.75 17.18
C TYR A 153 5.85 -0.29 18.63
N SER A 154 7.04 -0.50 19.19
CA SER A 154 7.41 -0.06 20.54
C SER A 154 7.48 1.48 20.64
N CYS A 155 8.15 2.15 19.70
CA CYS A 155 8.29 3.61 19.71
C CYS A 155 6.96 4.33 19.53
N TYR A 156 6.03 3.74 18.78
CA TYR A 156 4.73 4.33 18.45
C TYR A 156 3.58 3.75 19.29
N PHE A 157 3.91 2.95 20.32
CA PHE A 157 2.99 2.38 21.31
C PHE A 157 1.75 1.74 20.68
N LEU A 158 1.97 0.89 19.67
CA LEU A 158 0.93 0.04 19.09
C LEU A 158 0.73 -1.26 19.89
N ASP A 159 1.61 -1.54 20.86
CA ASP A 159 1.68 -2.81 21.57
C ASP A 159 2.00 -2.56 23.06
N GLN A 160 1.06 -2.88 23.95
CA GLN A 160 1.30 -2.92 25.41
C GLN A 160 0.97 -4.29 26.03
N SER A 161 0.59 -5.30 25.24
CA SER A 161 0.29 -6.63 25.78
C SER A 161 0.30 -7.69 24.68
N HIS A 162 1.47 -8.32 24.49
CA HIS A 162 1.76 -9.58 23.79
C HIS A 162 0.69 -10.22 22.88
N SER A 163 1.05 -10.50 21.62
CA SER A 163 0.85 -11.76 20.83
C SER A 163 0.52 -11.46 19.35
N ASN A 164 1.22 -11.92 18.31
CA ASN A 164 2.37 -12.80 18.17
C ASN A 164 3.49 -11.97 17.52
N PRO A 165 4.77 -12.11 17.90
CA PRO A 165 5.81 -11.84 16.92
C PRO A 165 5.40 -12.66 15.69
N ILE A 166 5.34 -12.02 14.51
CA ILE A 166 5.21 -12.78 13.27
C ILE A 166 6.12 -14.00 13.42
N THR A 167 5.52 -15.19 13.36
CA THR A 167 6.17 -16.44 13.70
C THR A 167 7.50 -16.51 12.96
N SER A 168 8.54 -17.06 13.59
CA SER A 168 9.84 -17.29 12.93
C SER A 168 9.73 -18.09 11.62
N ASP A 169 8.58 -18.72 11.39
CA ASP A 169 8.21 -19.32 10.12
C ASP A 169 7.96 -18.26 9.03
N LYS A 170 9.01 -18.02 8.24
CA LYS A 170 9.08 -17.08 7.13
C LYS A 170 8.09 -17.38 5.99
N ASN A 171 7.66 -18.64 5.87
CA ASN A 171 6.79 -19.08 4.77
C ASN A 171 5.31 -19.00 5.10
N LYS A 172 4.96 -18.61 6.34
CA LYS A 172 3.57 -18.49 6.74
C LYS A 172 2.90 -17.29 6.02
N PRO A 173 1.68 -17.46 5.46
CA PRO A 173 0.92 -16.34 4.93
C PRO A 173 0.48 -15.40 6.06
N LEU A 174 0.48 -14.09 5.78
CA LEU A 174 0.06 -13.05 6.73
C LEU A 174 -1.45 -13.09 7.03
N GLY A 175 -2.25 -13.63 6.11
CA GLY A 175 -3.70 -13.80 6.27
C GLY A 175 -4.42 -12.45 6.44
N GLN A 176 -5.41 -12.42 7.32
CA GLN A 176 -6.27 -11.24 7.57
C GLN A 176 -5.49 -10.00 8.05
N ASN A 177 -4.29 -10.18 8.58
CA ASN A 177 -3.45 -9.07 9.04
C ASN A 177 -2.54 -8.50 7.94
N ALA A 178 -2.50 -9.10 6.75
CA ALA A 178 -1.60 -8.66 5.67
C ALA A 178 -1.76 -7.18 5.33
N VAL A 179 -2.99 -6.74 5.06
CA VAL A 179 -3.29 -5.35 4.69
C VAL A 179 -2.86 -4.39 5.81
N ARG A 180 -3.04 -4.78 7.08
CA ARG A 180 -2.59 -4.00 8.24
C ARG A 180 -1.06 -3.88 8.28
N GLU A 181 -0.34 -4.97 8.11
CA GLU A 181 1.12 -4.98 8.17
C GLU A 181 1.74 -4.16 7.03
N PHE A 182 1.21 -4.28 5.81
CA PHE A 182 1.65 -3.45 4.67
C PHE A 182 1.28 -1.98 4.84
N PHE A 183 0.10 -1.69 5.40
CA PHE A 183 -0.30 -0.32 5.73
C PHE A 183 0.66 0.32 6.74
N LEU A 184 1.01 -0.40 7.80
CA LEU A 184 1.96 0.08 8.81
C LEU A 184 3.36 0.24 8.24
N TRP A 185 3.81 -0.71 7.40
CA TRP A 185 5.06 -0.58 6.66
C TRP A 185 5.08 0.69 5.80
N ALA A 186 4.04 0.94 5.00
CA ALA A 186 3.94 2.13 4.16
C ALA A 186 4.02 3.43 4.99
N ILE A 187 3.40 3.47 6.18
CA ILE A 187 3.52 4.61 7.10
C ILE A 187 4.95 4.77 7.61
N PHE A 188 5.58 3.70 8.07
CA PHE A 188 6.91 3.76 8.66
C PHE A 188 7.99 4.15 7.64
N VAL A 189 7.77 3.85 6.37
CA VAL A 189 8.63 4.24 5.24
C VAL A 189 8.26 5.61 4.66
N ASP A 190 7.25 6.29 5.23
CA ASP A 190 6.74 7.60 4.77
C ASP A 190 6.18 7.59 3.32
N ARG A 191 5.64 6.44 2.86
CA ARG A 191 4.94 6.31 1.57
C ARG A 191 3.48 6.70 1.70
N PHE A 192 3.25 8.01 1.68
CA PHE A 192 1.96 8.60 2.04
C PHE A 192 0.78 8.17 1.15
N GLU A 193 0.94 8.18 -0.17
CA GLU A 193 -0.15 7.82 -1.10
C GLU A 193 -0.45 6.31 -1.06
N LEU A 194 0.57 5.46 -0.97
CA LEU A 194 0.37 4.03 -0.77
C LEU A 194 -0.27 3.72 0.58
N ALA A 195 0.09 4.43 1.64
CA ALA A 195 -0.55 4.28 2.94
C ALA A 195 -2.04 4.66 2.88
N LYS A 196 -2.43 5.72 2.15
CA LYS A 196 -3.85 6.03 1.90
C LYS A 196 -4.55 4.92 1.12
N TYR A 197 -3.92 4.43 0.04
CA TYR A 197 -4.46 3.35 -0.76
C TYR A 197 -4.73 2.10 0.10
N LEU A 198 -3.72 1.64 0.84
CA LEU A 198 -3.85 0.48 1.73
C LEU A 198 -4.87 0.72 2.84
N CYS A 199 -4.97 1.95 3.36
CA CYS A 199 -6.00 2.33 4.32
C CYS A 199 -7.42 2.10 3.76
N SER A 200 -7.65 2.45 2.49
CA SER A 200 -8.93 2.19 1.81
C SER A 200 -9.25 0.70 1.66
N LYS A 201 -8.24 -0.17 1.64
CA LYS A 201 -8.42 -1.63 1.57
C LYS A 201 -8.57 -2.30 2.94
N THR A 202 -8.30 -1.60 4.04
CA THR A 202 -8.50 -2.15 5.39
C THR A 202 -9.98 -2.31 5.72
N TRP A 203 -10.32 -3.35 6.50
CA TRP A 203 -11.68 -3.52 7.03
C TRP A 203 -12.07 -2.47 8.08
N ASN A 204 -11.08 -1.82 8.71
CA ASN A 204 -11.30 -0.82 9.78
C ASN A 204 -10.91 0.59 9.29
N GLN A 205 -11.57 1.06 8.24
CA GLN A 205 -11.28 2.34 7.57
C GLN A 205 -11.45 3.56 8.47
N SER A 206 -12.19 3.46 9.59
CA SER A 206 -12.33 4.55 10.57
C SER A 206 -11.14 4.66 11.52
N VAL A 207 -10.55 3.51 11.91
CA VAL A 207 -9.47 3.44 12.91
C VAL A 207 -8.09 3.53 12.26
N ALA A 208 -7.88 2.89 11.11
CA ALA A 208 -6.59 2.88 10.42
C ALA A 208 -6.02 4.31 10.18
N PRO A 209 -6.78 5.29 9.68
CA PRO A 209 -6.26 6.64 9.48
C PRO A 209 -5.98 7.36 10.80
N LEU A 210 -6.73 7.09 11.87
CA LEU A 210 -6.43 7.65 13.20
C LEU A 210 -5.11 7.11 13.76
N ILE A 211 -4.79 5.84 13.48
CA ILE A 211 -3.51 5.23 13.81
C ILE A 211 -2.39 5.90 13.00
N ALA A 212 -2.57 6.09 11.69
CA ALA A 212 -1.61 6.83 10.88
C ALA A 212 -1.38 8.24 11.45
N ALA A 213 -2.45 8.97 11.78
CA ALA A 213 -2.36 10.30 12.37
C ALA A 213 -1.58 10.29 13.71
N LYS A 214 -1.80 9.28 14.56
CA LYS A 214 -1.02 9.08 15.79
C LYS A 214 0.46 8.91 15.49
N ILE A 215 0.80 7.99 14.59
CA ILE A 215 2.18 7.65 14.24
C ILE A 215 2.89 8.88 13.65
N TYR A 216 2.29 9.55 12.67
CA TYR A 216 2.88 10.75 12.07
C TYR A 216 3.03 11.92 13.07
N ARG A 217 2.09 12.10 14.01
CA ARG A 217 2.26 13.11 15.07
C ARG A 217 3.42 12.78 15.99
N LEU A 218 3.54 11.54 16.44
CA LEU A 218 4.67 11.09 17.24
C LEU A 218 5.98 11.21 16.45
N ALA A 219 5.98 10.91 15.15
CA ALA A 219 7.15 11.08 14.31
C ALA A 219 7.55 12.56 14.22
N SER A 220 6.58 13.47 14.14
CA SER A 220 6.84 14.92 14.14
C SER A 220 7.44 15.44 15.45
N THR A 221 7.22 14.77 16.59
CA THR A 221 7.85 15.16 17.87
C THR A 221 9.28 14.64 17.98
N ILE A 222 9.57 13.49 17.35
CA ILE A 222 10.90 12.86 17.35
C ILE A 222 11.81 13.44 16.23
N ALA A 223 11.23 13.92 15.12
CA ALA A 223 11.97 14.42 13.96
C ALA A 223 12.92 15.58 14.31
N ARG A 224 14.17 15.48 13.83
CA ARG A 224 15.21 16.49 14.03
C ARG A 224 15.09 17.67 13.07
N HIS A 225 14.79 17.40 11.81
CA HIS A 225 14.72 18.42 10.75
C HIS A 225 13.34 19.08 10.72
N SER A 226 13.32 20.41 10.57
CA SER A 226 12.08 21.21 10.53
C SER A 226 11.19 20.82 9.34
N GLU A 227 11.79 20.53 8.19
CA GLU A 227 11.09 20.12 6.98
C GLU A 227 10.34 18.79 7.18
N SER A 228 11.04 17.75 7.68
CA SER A 228 10.42 16.46 8.00
C SER A 228 9.30 16.63 9.03
N LYS A 229 9.51 17.48 10.05
CA LYS A 229 8.49 17.77 11.06
C LYS A 229 7.23 18.42 10.47
N ALA A 230 7.39 19.35 9.53
CA ALA A 230 6.28 19.97 8.82
C ALA A 230 5.54 18.96 7.94
N ARG A 231 6.28 18.13 7.20
CA ARG A 231 5.73 17.04 6.38
C ARG A 231 4.90 16.05 7.20
N TYR A 232 5.45 15.53 8.30
CA TYR A 232 4.72 14.61 9.18
C TYR A 232 3.48 15.23 9.82
N LYS A 233 3.52 16.51 10.19
CA LYS A 233 2.32 17.22 10.66
C LYS A 233 1.24 17.32 9.59
N ASN A 234 1.63 17.60 8.34
CA ASN A 234 0.70 17.63 7.22
C ASN A 234 0.10 16.24 6.97
N ASN A 235 0.94 15.20 6.85
CA ASN A 235 0.49 13.81 6.66
C ASN A 235 -0.50 13.39 7.77
N ALA A 236 -0.20 13.70 9.04
CA ALA A 236 -1.12 13.43 10.14
C ALA A 236 -2.48 14.13 10.00
N LEU A 237 -2.47 15.41 9.60
CA LEU A 237 -3.70 16.18 9.39
C LEU A 237 -4.52 15.61 8.23
N GLN A 238 -3.88 15.19 7.14
CA GLN A 238 -4.57 14.59 6.00
C GLN A 238 -5.24 13.26 6.38
N PHE A 239 -4.56 12.39 7.12
CA PHE A 239 -5.18 11.15 7.61
C PHE A 239 -6.33 11.41 8.60
N GLU A 240 -6.21 12.45 9.42
CA GLU A 240 -7.29 12.87 10.31
C GLU A 240 -8.51 13.38 9.53
N ILE A 241 -8.31 14.21 8.51
CA ILE A 241 -9.38 14.68 7.62
C ILE A 241 -10.00 13.48 6.87
N TYR A 242 -9.18 12.52 6.45
CA TYR A 242 -9.64 11.30 5.80
C TYR A 242 -10.55 10.48 6.72
N ALA A 243 -10.14 10.22 7.98
CA ALA A 243 -10.99 9.56 8.99
C ALA A 243 -12.30 10.32 9.24
N LYS A 244 -12.23 11.66 9.36
CA LYS A 244 -13.41 12.52 9.53
C LYS A 244 -14.37 12.35 8.35
N SER A 245 -13.84 12.35 7.12
CA SER A 245 -14.65 12.21 5.91
C SER A 245 -15.36 10.86 5.83
N ILE A 246 -14.72 9.78 6.29
CA ILE A 246 -15.32 8.45 6.32
C ILE A 246 -16.48 8.42 7.29
N ILE A 247 -16.28 8.87 8.54
CA ILE A 247 -17.33 8.81 9.55
C ILE A 247 -18.48 9.77 9.26
N ASP A 248 -18.21 10.94 8.68
CA ASP A 248 -19.25 11.88 8.25
C ASP A 248 -20.09 11.28 7.11
N ARG A 249 -19.47 10.63 6.11
CA ARG A 249 -20.21 9.92 5.05
C ARG A 249 -21.05 8.76 5.59
N CYS A 250 -20.50 7.99 6.53
CA CYS A 250 -21.27 6.95 7.22
C CYS A 250 -22.47 7.55 7.97
N PHE A 251 -22.28 8.68 8.66
CA PHE A 251 -23.35 9.35 9.41
C PHE A 251 -24.43 9.95 8.52
N ASP A 252 -24.04 10.54 7.40
CA ASP A 252 -24.98 11.08 6.41
C ASP A 252 -25.79 9.94 5.74
N SER A 253 -25.30 8.70 5.77
CA SER A 253 -25.98 7.51 5.21
C SER A 253 -26.85 6.78 6.25
N ASP A 254 -26.29 6.50 7.43
CA ASP A 254 -26.95 5.87 8.57
C ASP A 254 -26.35 6.39 9.89
N GLU A 255 -27.10 7.26 10.56
CA GLU A 255 -26.72 7.86 11.84
C GLU A 255 -26.47 6.79 12.92
N TYR A 256 -27.33 5.77 13.03
CA TYR A 256 -27.22 4.77 14.08
C TYR A 256 -26.00 3.87 13.87
N PHE A 257 -25.77 3.43 12.64
CA PHE A 257 -24.59 2.67 12.27
C PHE A 257 -23.31 3.47 12.55
N ALA A 258 -23.25 4.74 12.16
CA ALA A 258 -22.07 5.57 12.39
C ALA A 258 -21.79 5.80 13.89
N LEU A 259 -22.84 5.99 14.70
CA LEU A 259 -22.73 6.12 16.16
C LEU A 259 -22.30 4.81 16.84
N ASP A 260 -22.66 3.66 16.28
CA ASP A 260 -22.18 2.36 16.75
C ASP A 260 -20.72 2.14 16.35
N LEU A 261 -20.36 2.44 15.10
CA LEU A 261 -19.00 2.32 14.57
C LEU A 261 -17.97 3.11 15.38
N LEU A 262 -18.35 4.26 15.96
CA LEU A 262 -17.49 5.04 16.86
C LEU A 262 -17.09 4.30 18.14
N LYS A 263 -17.91 3.33 18.58
CA LYS A 263 -17.75 2.56 19.82
C LYS A 263 -17.20 1.17 19.58
N GLN A 264 -17.36 0.64 18.36
CA GLN A 264 -16.93 -0.71 18.04
C GLN A 264 -15.39 -0.83 18.11
N PRO A 265 -14.87 -1.82 18.86
CA PRO A 265 -13.44 -2.07 18.92
C PRO A 265 -12.94 -2.65 17.58
N ALA A 266 -11.90 -2.05 17.02
CA ALA A 266 -11.27 -2.56 15.80
C ALA A 266 -10.41 -3.79 16.12
N VAL A 267 -10.95 -4.99 15.88
CA VAL A 267 -10.26 -6.27 16.16
C VAL A 267 -8.90 -6.35 15.48
N ALA A 268 -8.80 -5.88 14.23
CA ALA A 268 -7.54 -5.86 13.48
C ALA A 268 -6.46 -4.97 14.12
N PHE A 269 -6.86 -4.00 14.95
CA PHE A 269 -5.97 -3.07 15.64
C PHE A 269 -6.10 -3.23 17.16
N HIS A 270 -6.01 -4.47 17.66
CA HIS A 270 -5.99 -4.77 19.10
C HIS A 270 -7.19 -4.22 19.88
N ASN A 271 -8.37 -4.26 19.27
CA ASN A 271 -9.62 -3.80 19.86
C ASN A 271 -9.62 -2.30 20.23
N ILE A 272 -8.81 -1.49 19.54
CA ILE A 272 -8.80 -0.04 19.76
C ILE A 272 -10.13 0.56 19.30
N VAL A 273 -10.75 1.35 20.18
CA VAL A 273 -11.97 2.11 19.88
C VAL A 273 -11.59 3.44 19.21
N PRO A 274 -12.18 3.79 18.05
CA PRO A 274 -11.82 5.01 17.31
C PRO A 274 -11.95 6.29 18.15
N LEU A 275 -13.02 6.41 18.95
CA LEU A 275 -13.23 7.60 19.78
C LEU A 275 -12.15 7.77 20.85
N TYR A 276 -11.80 6.68 21.54
CA TYR A 276 -10.73 6.68 22.55
C TYR A 276 -9.38 7.04 21.93
N LEU A 277 -9.09 6.48 20.75
CA LEU A 277 -7.87 6.81 20.02
C LEU A 277 -7.84 8.29 19.60
N ALA A 278 -8.96 8.83 19.10
CA ALA A 278 -9.05 10.22 18.68
C ALA A 278 -8.82 11.21 19.84
N GLU A 279 -9.33 10.89 21.03
CA GLU A 279 -9.09 11.64 22.26
C GLU A 279 -7.60 11.63 22.64
N GLN A 280 -7.01 10.43 22.77
CA GLN A 280 -5.60 10.28 23.14
C GLN A 280 -4.65 11.02 22.18
N THR A 281 -4.97 10.97 20.89
CA THR A 281 -4.12 11.53 19.83
C THR A 281 -4.35 13.01 19.62
N LYS A 282 -5.37 13.61 20.25
CA LYS A 282 -5.82 14.99 20.04
C LYS A 282 -6.20 15.26 18.58
N CYS A 283 -6.88 14.31 17.93
CA CYS A 283 -7.46 14.49 16.60
C CYS A 283 -8.67 15.45 16.64
N ARG A 284 -8.40 16.76 16.73
CA ARG A 284 -9.43 17.81 16.82
C ARG A 284 -10.40 17.85 15.64
N ALA A 285 -9.92 17.70 14.41
CA ALA A 285 -10.76 17.70 13.22
C ALA A 285 -11.69 16.47 13.19
N PHE A 286 -11.19 15.30 13.61
CA PHE A 286 -12.04 14.11 13.76
C PHE A 286 -13.06 14.29 14.89
N LEU A 287 -12.65 14.82 16.04
CA LEU A 287 -13.56 15.10 17.16
C LEU A 287 -14.64 16.13 16.81
N ALA A 288 -14.35 17.05 15.87
CA ALA A 288 -15.29 18.02 15.33
C ALA A 288 -16.21 17.44 14.22
N SER A 289 -16.15 16.14 13.93
CA SER A 289 -17.10 15.45 13.04
C SER A 289 -18.54 15.61 13.54
N LYS A 290 -19.49 15.68 12.60
CA LYS A 290 -20.93 15.73 12.93
C LYS A 290 -21.33 14.54 13.80
N CYS A 291 -20.83 13.34 13.45
CA CYS A 291 -21.13 12.09 14.14
C CYS A 291 -20.63 12.11 15.60
N VAL A 292 -19.39 12.56 15.81
CA VAL A 292 -18.81 12.64 17.16
C VAL A 292 -19.51 13.69 18.00
N GLN A 293 -19.83 14.87 17.44
CA GLN A 293 -20.55 15.91 18.16
C GLN A 293 -21.95 15.44 18.58
N LYS A 294 -22.67 14.76 17.68
CA LYS A 294 -23.98 14.17 17.98
C LYS A 294 -23.90 13.12 19.09
N TYR A 295 -22.88 12.27 19.04
CA TYR A 295 -22.64 11.28 20.09
C TYR A 295 -22.40 11.92 21.46
N LEU A 296 -21.55 12.95 21.52
CA LEU A 296 -21.24 13.67 22.76
C LEU A 296 -22.46 14.40 23.31
N GLU A 297 -23.27 15.01 22.45
CA GLU A 297 -24.55 15.64 22.81
C GLU A 297 -25.51 14.63 23.46
N GLN A 298 -25.70 13.46 22.84
CA GLN A 298 -26.55 12.39 23.40
C GLN A 298 -26.03 11.91 24.77
N LYS A 299 -24.71 11.70 24.90
CA LYS A 299 -24.09 11.31 26.18
C LYS A 299 -24.25 12.38 27.24
N TRP A 300 -24.06 13.64 26.88
CA TRP A 300 -24.23 14.77 27.79
C TRP A 300 -25.67 14.88 28.28
N LEU A 301 -26.65 14.79 27.38
CA LEU A 301 -28.07 14.83 27.74
C LEU A 301 -28.45 13.71 28.71
N ILE A 302 -27.97 12.49 28.48
CA ILE A 302 -28.21 11.34 29.38
C ILE A 302 -27.62 11.61 30.77
N LEU A 303 -26.39 12.13 30.84
CA LEU A 303 -25.75 12.45 32.12
C LEU A 303 -26.48 13.59 32.83
N PHE A 304 -26.87 14.63 32.11
CA PHE A 304 -27.65 15.75 32.64
C PHE A 304 -29.00 15.28 33.21
N LEU A 305 -29.73 14.44 32.49
CA LEU A 305 -30.99 13.87 32.95
C LEU A 305 -30.83 12.93 34.16
N ARG A 306 -29.68 12.23 34.27
CA ARG A 306 -29.36 11.41 35.45
C ARG A 306 -29.03 12.25 36.68
N ILE A 307 -28.30 13.34 36.50
CA ILE A 307 -27.91 14.24 37.60
C ILE A 307 -29.14 15.02 38.12
N ASN A 308 -30.03 15.45 37.22
CA ASN A 308 -31.23 16.21 37.57
C ASN A 308 -32.45 15.35 37.92
N ARG A 309 -32.34 14.01 37.88
CA ARG A 309 -33.28 13.10 38.54
C ARG A 309 -32.76 12.78 39.95
N ILE A 310 -32.92 13.74 40.84
CA ILE A 310 -33.24 13.54 42.27
C ILE A 310 -34.74 13.84 42.39
#